data_AF-A0ABD7L4D9-F1
#
_entry.id   AF-A0ABD7L4D9-F1
#
_cell.length_a   1.000
_cell.length_b   1.000
_cell.length_c   1.000
_cell.angle_alpha   90.00
_cell.angle_beta   90.00
_cell.angle_gamma   90.00
#
_symmetry.space_group_name_H-M   'P 1'
#
loop_
_entity.id
_entity.type
_entity.pdbx_description
1 polymer ?
#
loop_
_entity_poly.entity_id
_entity_poly.type
_entity_poly.pdbx_seq_one_letter_code
_entity_poly.pdbx_strand_id
1 'polypeptide(L)'
;MPAIGVDGQKLKQQCVSGRLKAADAIGSHQSPYKAEINYDMSCDPPAPIMDSRIGTKAHDYLPGWIQKYWPGGLESYTPGVGNIRRPDVVIVNDPSLPPTQDNLKSVVEIKFPPDRVDPKQQDAYERIAGDPSKVATMGPNDCGCSDDQPNETESSQSALSQLGKLIGQGLKGSLGGPMPPPMPLPIP
;
A
#
# COMPACT_ATOMS: atom_id res chain seq x y z
N MET A 1 -1.11 13.25 0.22
CA MET A 1 0.06 14.06 -0.20
C MET A 1 1.31 13.38 0.36
N PRO A 2 2.43 13.27 -0.39
CA PRO A 2 3.63 12.62 0.12
C PRO A 2 4.22 13.40 1.30
N ALA A 3 4.78 12.69 2.27
CA ALA A 3 5.55 13.32 3.34
C ALA A 3 6.82 13.98 2.79
N ILE A 4 7.33 14.97 3.52
CA ILE A 4 8.57 15.66 3.22
C ILE A 4 9.65 15.12 4.16
N GLY A 5 10.76 14.65 3.60
CA GLY A 5 11.92 14.17 4.36
C GLY A 5 12.69 15.32 5.02
N VAL A 6 13.64 14.94 5.87
CA VAL A 6 14.48 15.90 6.62
C VAL A 6 15.28 16.85 5.71
N ASP A 7 15.54 16.46 4.46
CA ASP A 7 16.27 17.24 3.46
C ASP A 7 15.32 17.92 2.45
N GLY A 8 14.01 17.99 2.73
CA GLY A 8 13.01 18.61 1.85
C GLY A 8 12.57 17.73 0.67
N GLN A 9 13.08 16.49 0.56
CA GLN A 9 12.73 15.54 -0.49
C GLN A 9 11.29 15.03 -0.34
N LYS A 10 10.55 14.94 -1.45
CA LYS A 10 9.19 14.37 -1.46
C LYS A 10 9.28 12.83 -1.40
N LEU A 11 8.78 12.23 -0.34
CA LEU A 11 8.83 10.78 -0.08
C LEU A 11 7.70 10.05 -0.84
N LYS A 12 7.72 10.15 -2.17
CA LYS A 12 6.66 9.65 -3.05
C LYS A 12 6.52 8.11 -2.99
N GLN A 13 7.63 7.38 -3.01
CA GLN A 13 7.62 5.91 -2.87
C GLN A 13 7.01 5.49 -1.53
N GLN A 14 7.40 6.14 -0.42
CA GLN A 14 6.82 5.86 0.90
C GLN A 14 5.32 6.15 0.96
N CYS A 15 4.86 7.19 0.26
CA CYS A 15 3.43 7.50 0.14
C CYS A 15 2.66 6.38 -0.58
N VAL A 16 3.21 5.82 -1.67
CA VAL A 16 2.59 4.70 -2.39
C VAL A 16 2.60 3.43 -1.54
N SER A 17 3.78 3.05 -1.02
CA SER A 17 3.94 1.89 -0.14
C SER A 17 3.02 1.95 1.07
N GLY A 18 2.95 3.11 1.76
CA GLY A 18 2.07 3.30 2.91
C GLY A 18 0.59 3.10 2.58
N ARG A 19 0.14 3.58 1.41
CA ARG A 19 -1.25 3.37 0.96
C ARG A 19 -1.53 1.91 0.63
N LEU A 20 -0.61 1.22 -0.03
CA LEU A 20 -0.75 -0.20 -0.34
C LEU A 20 -0.77 -1.06 0.93
N LYS A 21 0.12 -0.78 1.89
CA LYS A 21 0.11 -1.46 3.20
C LYS A 21 -1.17 -1.24 3.97
N ALA A 22 -1.70 -0.01 3.98
CA ALA A 22 -2.97 0.30 4.63
C ALA A 22 -4.14 -0.46 3.97
N ALA A 23 -4.19 -0.49 2.64
CA ALA A 23 -5.20 -1.25 1.90
C ALA A 23 -5.10 -2.76 2.16
N ASP A 24 -3.89 -3.32 2.16
CA ASP A 24 -3.64 -4.72 2.48
C ASP A 24 -4.05 -5.06 3.92
N ALA A 25 -3.76 -4.19 4.88
CA ALA A 25 -4.16 -4.38 6.28
C ALA A 25 -5.69 -4.36 6.46
N ILE A 26 -6.41 -3.46 5.77
CA ILE A 26 -7.89 -3.45 5.78
C ILE A 26 -8.44 -4.76 5.20
N GLY A 27 -7.78 -5.30 4.18
CA GLY A 27 -8.11 -6.60 3.57
C GLY A 27 -7.58 -7.82 4.32
N SER A 28 -7.27 -7.72 5.62
CA SER A 28 -6.71 -8.83 6.41
C SER A 28 -5.46 -9.49 5.80
N HIS A 29 -4.61 -8.69 5.17
CA HIS A 29 -3.43 -9.13 4.45
C HIS A 29 -3.71 -10.04 3.25
N GLN A 30 -4.85 -9.87 2.59
CA GLN A 30 -5.24 -10.60 1.38
C GLN A 30 -5.40 -9.67 0.16
N SER A 31 -4.71 -8.52 0.14
CA SER A 31 -4.56 -7.77 -1.12
C SER A 31 -3.65 -8.55 -2.09
N PRO A 32 -3.93 -8.60 -3.40
CA PRO A 32 -2.98 -9.14 -4.36
C PRO A 32 -1.73 -8.25 -4.52
N TYR A 33 -1.78 -7.00 -4.08
CA TYR A 33 -0.67 -6.05 -4.09
C TYR A 33 0.01 -6.04 -2.72
N LYS A 34 1.25 -6.51 -2.64
CA LYS A 34 2.06 -6.52 -1.41
C LYS A 34 3.20 -5.54 -1.53
N ALA A 35 3.22 -4.52 -0.69
CA ALA A 35 4.29 -3.53 -0.69
C ALA A 35 5.46 -3.97 0.21
N GLU A 36 6.68 -3.71 -0.24
CA GLU A 36 7.91 -3.81 0.57
C GLU A 36 8.16 -5.19 1.21
N ILE A 37 7.91 -6.28 0.47
CA ILE A 37 8.30 -7.63 0.91
C ILE A 37 9.81 -7.80 0.77
N ASN A 38 10.48 -8.20 1.86
CA ASN A 38 11.90 -8.59 1.80
C ASN A 38 12.02 -10.03 1.28
N TYR A 39 13.01 -10.29 0.45
CA TYR A 39 13.36 -11.62 -0.04
C TYR A 39 14.78 -11.97 0.39
N ASP A 40 14.94 -13.18 0.91
CA ASP A 40 16.24 -13.80 1.11
C ASP A 40 16.75 -14.34 -0.23
N MET A 41 17.83 -13.73 -0.72
CA MET A 41 18.45 -14.05 -2.01
C MET A 41 19.46 -15.20 -1.92
N SER A 42 19.74 -15.72 -0.72
CA SER A 42 20.62 -16.87 -0.52
C SER A 42 19.93 -18.20 -0.83
N CYS A 43 18.60 -18.21 -0.83
CA CYS A 43 17.77 -19.34 -1.24
C CYS A 43 17.61 -19.40 -2.77
N ASP A 44 17.36 -20.61 -3.28
CA ASP A 44 16.96 -20.83 -4.68
C ASP A 44 15.68 -21.69 -4.73
N PRO A 45 14.53 -21.13 -5.15
CA PRO A 45 14.32 -19.72 -5.52
C PRO A 45 14.44 -18.75 -4.33
N PRO A 46 14.64 -17.43 -4.55
CA PRO A 46 14.61 -16.43 -3.48
C PRO A 46 13.33 -16.50 -2.65
N ALA A 47 13.47 -16.51 -1.32
CA ALA A 47 12.35 -16.78 -0.41
C ALA A 47 11.79 -15.50 0.22
N PRO A 48 10.46 -15.27 0.21
CA PRO A 48 9.88 -14.10 0.87
C PRO A 48 9.98 -14.21 2.39
N ILE A 49 10.33 -13.11 3.04
CA ILE A 49 10.44 -12.98 4.49
C ILE A 49 9.09 -12.49 5.04
N MET A 50 8.27 -13.47 5.45
CA MET A 50 6.89 -13.26 5.88
C MET A 50 6.73 -13.27 7.41
N ASP A 51 5.61 -12.75 7.89
CA ASP A 51 5.21 -12.85 9.29
C ASP A 51 4.95 -14.32 9.68
N SER A 52 5.33 -14.68 10.90
CA SER A 52 5.22 -16.07 11.39
C SER A 52 3.79 -16.55 11.64
N ARG A 53 2.84 -15.63 11.86
CA ARG A 53 1.44 -15.94 12.17
C ARG A 53 0.54 -15.74 10.96
N ILE A 54 0.86 -14.75 10.12
CA ILE A 54 0.09 -14.41 8.92
C ILE A 54 1.01 -14.55 7.71
N GLY A 55 0.96 -15.71 7.03
CA GLY A 55 1.86 -16.04 5.93
C GLY A 55 1.76 -15.13 4.69
N THR A 56 0.73 -14.29 4.60
CA THR A 56 0.53 -13.30 3.52
C THR A 56 0.95 -11.88 3.91
N LYS A 57 1.39 -11.68 5.16
CA LYS A 57 1.87 -10.40 5.69
C LYS A 57 3.40 -10.35 5.67
N ALA A 58 3.96 -9.21 5.29
CA ALA A 58 5.40 -8.95 5.41
C ALA A 58 5.88 -9.08 6.87
N HIS A 59 7.11 -9.54 7.09
CA HIS A 59 7.70 -9.48 8.42
C HIS A 59 7.97 -8.02 8.85
N ASP A 60 7.42 -7.59 9.98
CA ASP A 60 7.46 -6.19 10.41
C ASP A 60 8.87 -5.71 10.80
N TYR A 61 9.72 -6.61 11.30
CA TYR A 61 11.05 -6.26 11.84
C TYR A 61 12.17 -7.12 11.26
N LEU A 62 12.79 -6.65 10.18
CA LEU A 62 13.85 -7.37 9.46
C LEU A 62 15.07 -7.73 10.34
N PRO A 63 15.61 -6.84 11.21
CA PRO A 63 16.75 -7.21 12.05
C PRO A 63 16.45 -8.38 12.99
N GLY A 64 15.22 -8.49 13.52
CA GLY A 64 14.80 -9.63 14.34
C GLY A 64 14.72 -10.93 13.54
N TRP A 65 14.29 -10.86 12.28
CA TRP A 65 14.33 -12.00 11.37
C TRP A 65 15.78 -12.43 11.09
N ILE A 66 16.67 -11.49 10.77
CA ILE A 66 18.09 -11.74 10.50
C ILE A 66 18.75 -12.40 11.72
N GLN A 67 18.55 -11.84 12.91
CA GLN A 67 19.12 -12.39 14.15
C GLN A 67 18.71 -13.83 14.40
N LYS A 68 17.50 -14.21 14.00
CA LYS A 68 16.93 -15.53 14.27
C LYS A 68 17.23 -16.57 13.19
N TYR A 69 17.21 -16.17 11.92
CA TYR A 69 17.20 -17.12 10.79
C TYR A 69 18.40 -17.00 9.86
N TRP A 70 19.10 -15.85 9.84
CA TRP A 70 20.31 -15.73 9.02
C TRP A 70 21.44 -16.57 9.60
N PRO A 71 22.21 -17.32 8.79
CA PRO A 71 23.37 -18.07 9.27
C PRO A 71 24.38 -17.15 9.98
N GLY A 72 24.63 -17.41 11.27
CA GLY A 72 25.49 -16.56 12.10
C GLY A 72 24.85 -15.25 12.59
N GLY A 73 23.54 -15.10 12.43
CA GLY A 73 22.76 -13.99 12.97
C GLY A 73 23.18 -12.62 12.45
N LEU A 74 22.90 -11.58 13.25
CA LEU A 74 23.18 -10.20 12.86
C LEU A 74 24.68 -9.92 12.71
N GLU A 75 25.53 -10.58 13.49
CA GLU A 75 26.99 -10.41 13.44
C GLU A 75 27.60 -10.87 12.12
N SER A 76 27.02 -11.91 11.50
CA SER A 76 27.48 -12.46 10.22
C SER A 76 26.75 -11.87 9.01
N TYR A 77 25.73 -11.04 9.23
CA TYR A 77 24.96 -10.42 8.16
C TYR A 77 25.66 -9.16 7.65
N THR A 78 25.93 -9.12 6.34
CA THR A 78 26.47 -7.91 5.69
C THR A 78 25.34 -7.14 4.99
N PRO A 79 24.97 -5.93 5.45
CA PRO A 79 23.96 -5.11 4.78
C PRO A 79 24.48 -4.58 3.43
N GLY A 80 23.57 -4.32 2.49
CA GLY A 80 23.87 -3.63 1.22
C GLY A 80 24.57 -4.46 0.14
N VAL A 81 24.99 -5.70 0.43
CA VAL A 81 25.61 -6.59 -0.57
C VAL A 81 24.59 -7.35 -1.43
N GLY A 82 23.30 -7.18 -1.14
CA GLY A 82 22.21 -7.77 -1.93
C GLY A 82 21.72 -9.14 -1.47
N ASN A 83 22.16 -9.61 -0.30
CA ASN A 83 21.67 -10.83 0.36
C ASN A 83 20.18 -10.79 0.67
N ILE A 84 19.66 -9.59 0.98
CA ILE A 84 18.23 -9.34 1.12
C ILE A 84 17.86 -8.24 0.14
N ARG A 85 16.77 -8.46 -0.61
CA ARG A 85 16.24 -7.51 -1.60
C ARG A 85 14.79 -7.22 -1.30
N ARG A 86 14.38 -5.97 -1.50
CA ARG A 86 13.01 -5.52 -1.23
C ARG A 86 12.49 -4.76 -2.44
N PRO A 87 11.68 -5.39 -3.30
CA PRO A 87 10.91 -4.68 -4.32
C PRO A 87 9.93 -3.69 -3.68
N ASP A 88 9.58 -2.64 -4.42
CA ASP A 88 8.54 -1.70 -3.98
C ASP A 88 7.19 -2.40 -3.84
N VAL A 89 6.81 -3.19 -4.85
CA VAL A 89 5.56 -3.95 -4.87
C VAL A 89 5.77 -5.31 -5.51
N VAL A 90 5.16 -6.34 -4.94
CA VAL A 90 4.95 -7.63 -5.61
C VAL A 90 3.45 -7.87 -5.78
N ILE A 91 3.08 -8.43 -6.92
CA ILE A 91 1.71 -8.78 -7.27
C ILE A 91 1.61 -10.30 -7.31
N VAL A 92 0.68 -10.86 -6.56
CA VAL A 92 0.47 -12.31 -6.49
C VAL A 92 -0.73 -12.76 -7.33
N ASN A 93 -0.71 -14.02 -7.76
CA ASN A 93 -1.82 -14.66 -8.47
C ASN A 93 -2.95 -15.02 -7.49
N ASP A 94 -2.60 -15.63 -6.35
CA ASP A 94 -3.51 -15.95 -5.26
C ASP A 94 -3.13 -15.15 -3.99
N PRO A 95 -3.98 -14.20 -3.54
CA PRO A 95 -3.70 -13.38 -2.37
C PRO A 95 -3.78 -14.12 -1.02
N SER A 96 -4.28 -15.36 -1.01
CA SER A 96 -4.31 -16.21 0.18
C SER A 96 -2.99 -16.96 0.42
N LEU A 97 -2.07 -16.93 -0.54
CA LEU A 97 -0.77 -17.58 -0.50
C LEU A 97 0.37 -16.55 -0.36
N PRO A 98 1.52 -16.93 0.23
CA PRO A 98 2.70 -16.07 0.28
C PRO A 98 3.19 -15.72 -1.14
N PRO A 99 3.93 -14.61 -1.31
CA PRO A 99 4.49 -14.20 -2.59
C PRO A 99 5.76 -15.00 -2.94
N THR A 100 5.63 -16.33 -2.99
CA THR A 100 6.68 -17.23 -3.50
C THR A 100 6.75 -17.14 -5.03
N GLN A 101 7.87 -17.52 -5.63
CA GLN A 101 8.14 -17.35 -7.06
C GLN A 101 7.04 -17.92 -7.98
N ASP A 102 6.45 -19.07 -7.60
CA ASP A 102 5.34 -19.72 -8.29
C ASP A 102 4.01 -18.96 -8.18
N ASN A 103 3.80 -18.23 -7.08
CA ASN A 103 2.62 -17.39 -6.86
C ASN A 103 2.81 -15.94 -7.34
N LEU A 104 4.00 -15.56 -7.81
CA LEU A 104 4.25 -14.21 -8.32
C LEU A 104 3.65 -14.03 -9.73
N LYS A 105 2.77 -13.03 -9.84
CA LYS A 105 2.30 -12.47 -11.10
C LYS A 105 3.29 -11.45 -11.64
N SER A 106 3.78 -10.55 -10.79
CA SER A 106 4.75 -9.52 -11.18
C SER A 106 5.56 -9.00 -9.99
N VAL A 107 6.80 -8.59 -10.26
CA VAL A 107 7.65 -7.82 -9.35
C VAL A 107 7.80 -6.42 -9.92
N VAL A 108 7.43 -5.41 -9.15
CA VAL A 108 7.28 -4.04 -9.63
C VAL A 108 8.18 -3.10 -8.85
N GLU A 109 8.97 -2.34 -9.59
CA GLU A 109 9.74 -1.21 -9.08
C GLU A 109 9.07 0.10 -9.46
N ILE A 110 8.97 1.04 -8.52
CA ILE A 110 8.40 2.36 -8.75
C ILE A 110 9.54 3.40 -8.76
N LYS A 111 9.75 4.06 -9.89
CA LYS A 111 10.73 5.14 -10.03
C LYS A 111 10.05 6.48 -10.21
N PHE A 112 10.51 7.49 -9.48
CA PHE A 112 10.11 8.89 -9.68
C PHE A 112 11.30 9.65 -10.26
N PRO A 113 11.12 10.50 -11.30
CA PRO A 113 12.22 11.33 -11.79
C PRO A 113 12.83 12.17 -10.65
N PRO A 114 14.18 12.28 -10.56
CA PRO A 114 15.18 11.86 -11.55
C PRO A 114 15.74 10.42 -11.37
N ASP A 115 15.16 9.61 -10.49
CA ASP A 115 15.69 8.29 -10.15
C ASP A 115 15.68 7.33 -11.35
N ARG A 116 16.73 6.51 -11.47
CA ARG A 116 16.92 5.56 -12.56
C ARG A 116 16.89 4.12 -12.04
N VAL A 117 16.61 3.19 -12.94
CA VAL A 117 16.70 1.74 -12.67
C VAL A 117 18.18 1.35 -12.51
N ASP A 118 18.49 0.61 -11.45
CA ASP A 118 19.80 0.01 -11.21
C ASP A 118 19.83 -1.40 -11.84
N PRO A 119 20.76 -1.71 -12.74
CA PRO A 119 20.88 -3.05 -13.34
C PRO A 119 20.99 -4.18 -12.31
N LYS A 120 21.71 -3.99 -11.20
CA LYS A 120 21.83 -5.01 -10.14
C LYS A 120 20.51 -5.27 -9.43
N GLN A 121 19.65 -4.25 -9.39
CA GLN A 121 18.32 -4.37 -8.82
C GLN A 121 17.40 -5.13 -9.78
N GLN A 122 17.49 -4.82 -11.08
CA GLN A 122 16.78 -5.53 -12.13
C GLN A 122 17.10 -7.03 -12.09
N ASP A 123 18.38 -7.42 -12.14
CA ASP A 123 18.82 -8.82 -12.10
C ASP A 123 18.29 -9.56 -10.84
N ALA A 124 18.29 -8.87 -9.70
CA ALA A 124 17.78 -9.43 -8.46
C ALA A 124 16.26 -9.67 -8.52
N TYR A 125 15.51 -8.75 -9.13
CA TYR A 125 14.06 -8.86 -9.23
C TYR A 125 13.63 -9.89 -10.27
N GLU A 126 14.41 -10.07 -11.34
CA GLU A 126 14.23 -11.18 -12.29
C GLU A 126 14.42 -12.52 -11.59
N ARG A 127 15.45 -12.65 -10.73
CA ARG A 127 15.64 -13.85 -9.90
C ARG A 127 14.49 -14.08 -8.92
N ILE A 128 13.95 -13.03 -8.29
CA ILE A 128 12.77 -13.16 -7.42
C ILE A 128 11.56 -13.64 -8.24
N ALA A 129 11.33 -13.03 -9.40
CA ALA A 129 10.17 -13.31 -10.23
C ALA A 129 10.23 -14.69 -10.93
N GLY A 130 11.43 -15.23 -11.15
CA GLY A 130 11.68 -16.47 -11.88
C GLY A 130 11.59 -16.33 -13.41
N ASP A 131 11.11 -15.18 -13.89
CA ASP A 131 10.97 -14.85 -15.30
C ASP A 131 11.14 -13.34 -15.48
N PRO A 132 12.06 -12.87 -16.34
CA PRO A 132 12.23 -11.45 -16.64
C PRO A 132 10.95 -10.77 -17.13
N SER A 133 10.04 -11.48 -17.81
CA SER A 133 8.78 -10.92 -18.31
C SER A 133 7.81 -10.51 -17.21
N LYS A 134 8.05 -10.96 -15.96
CA LYS A 134 7.24 -10.60 -14.79
C LYS A 134 7.78 -9.36 -14.06
N VAL A 135 8.93 -8.82 -14.45
CA VAL A 135 9.49 -7.62 -13.83
C VAL A 135 9.01 -6.38 -14.58
N ALA A 136 8.47 -5.41 -13.84
CA ALA A 136 8.01 -4.15 -14.40
C ALA A 136 8.61 -2.96 -13.65
N THR A 137 8.92 -1.89 -14.38
CA THR A 137 9.22 -0.58 -13.82
C THR A 137 8.05 0.35 -14.13
N MET A 138 7.56 1.09 -13.12
CA MET A 138 6.51 2.09 -13.29
C MET A 138 6.96 3.44 -12.76
N GLY A 139 6.54 4.51 -13.42
CA GLY A 139 6.68 5.88 -12.95
C GLY A 139 5.36 6.64 -12.99
N PRO A 140 5.39 7.97 -12.74
CA PRO A 140 4.19 8.80 -12.73
C PRO A 140 3.39 8.76 -14.04
N ASN A 141 4.07 8.66 -15.18
CA ASN A 141 3.45 8.64 -16.49
C ASN A 141 2.71 7.32 -16.80
N ASP A 142 2.98 6.27 -16.02
CA ASP A 142 2.27 4.99 -16.09
C ASP A 142 0.99 4.99 -15.25
N CYS A 143 0.79 6.01 -14.40
CA CYS A 143 -0.49 6.28 -13.76
C CYS A 143 -1.44 6.78 -14.86
N GLY A 144 -2.54 6.11 -15.13
CA GLY A 144 -3.64 6.61 -15.98
C GLY A 144 -4.40 7.80 -15.36
N CYS A 145 -3.71 8.53 -14.50
CA CYS A 145 -4.17 9.66 -13.73
C CYS A 145 -3.89 10.87 -14.60
N SER A 146 -4.93 11.45 -15.20
CA SER A 146 -4.81 12.75 -15.87
C SER A 146 -4.11 13.73 -14.91
N ASP A 147 -3.25 14.61 -15.43
CA ASP A 147 -2.65 15.74 -14.69
C ASP A 147 -3.71 16.80 -14.30
N ASP A 148 -4.91 16.36 -13.90
CA ASP A 148 -5.90 17.21 -13.28
C ASP A 148 -5.36 17.56 -11.89
N GLN A 149 -4.62 18.67 -11.84
CA GLN A 149 -4.50 19.41 -10.59
C GLN A 149 -5.91 19.59 -10.05
N PRO A 150 -6.22 19.12 -8.82
CA PRO A 150 -7.43 19.58 -8.19
C PRO A 150 -7.28 21.09 -8.06
N ASN A 151 -8.06 21.84 -8.84
CA ASN A 151 -8.38 23.22 -8.48
C ASN A 151 -9.03 23.14 -7.10
N GLU A 152 -8.22 23.34 -6.06
CA GLU A 152 -8.66 23.56 -4.69
C GLU A 152 -9.41 24.90 -4.65
N THR A 153 -10.60 24.96 -5.27
CA THR A 153 -11.46 26.14 -5.16
C THR A 153 -12.95 25.88 -5.33
N GLU A 154 -13.42 24.70 -5.77
CA GLU A 154 -14.85 24.55 -6.10
C GLU A 154 -15.66 23.53 -5.27
N SER A 155 -15.11 22.89 -4.24
CA SER A 155 -15.92 21.95 -3.43
C SER A 155 -16.52 22.54 -2.15
N SER A 156 -16.06 23.70 -1.68
CA SER A 156 -16.55 24.29 -0.41
C SER A 156 -17.68 25.31 -0.61
N GLN A 157 -17.76 25.96 -1.77
CA GLN A 157 -18.82 26.95 -2.04
C GLN A 157 -20.14 26.33 -2.46
N SER A 158 -20.11 25.18 -3.15
CA SER A 158 -21.32 24.45 -3.58
C SER A 158 -22.11 23.89 -2.40
N ALA A 159 -21.43 23.21 -1.46
CA ALA A 159 -22.08 22.58 -0.31
C ALA A 159 -22.72 23.60 0.65
N LEU A 160 -22.04 24.73 0.91
CA LEU A 160 -22.59 25.80 1.75
C LEU A 160 -23.73 26.57 1.06
N SER A 161 -23.64 26.76 -0.26
CA SER A 161 -24.73 27.40 -1.03
C SER A 161 -25.97 26.51 -1.14
N GLN A 162 -25.79 25.18 -1.21
CA GLN A 162 -26.90 24.22 -1.19
C GLN A 162 -27.54 24.10 0.20
N LEU A 163 -26.76 24.10 1.28
CA LEU A 163 -27.31 24.12 2.65
C LEU A 163 -28.07 25.43 2.96
N GLY A 164 -27.55 26.58 2.50
CA GLY A 164 -28.19 27.88 2.68
C GLY A 164 -29.55 27.99 1.98
N LYS A 165 -29.72 27.32 0.83
CA LYS A 165 -31.01 27.25 0.12
C LYS A 165 -32.02 26.31 0.81
N LEU A 166 -31.56 25.21 1.40
CA LEU A 166 -32.44 24.27 2.11
C LEU A 166 -32.94 24.81 3.45
N ILE A 167 -32.15 25.64 4.15
CA ILE A 167 -32.54 26.23 5.44
C ILE A 167 -33.46 27.46 5.24
N GLY A 168 -33.35 28.17 4.12
CA GLY A 168 -34.11 29.40 3.86
C GLY A 168 -35.58 29.23 3.41
N GLN A 169 -36.04 28.01 3.11
CA GLN A 169 -37.40 27.76 2.58
C GLN A 169 -38.38 27.08 3.56
N GLY A 170 -38.02 26.96 4.85
CA GLY A 170 -38.80 26.14 5.80
C GLY A 170 -39.62 26.86 6.87
N LEU A 171 -39.66 28.20 6.94
CA LEU A 171 -40.31 28.91 8.07
C LEU A 171 -41.26 30.02 7.59
N LYS A 172 -42.37 29.62 6.96
CA LYS A 172 -43.62 30.42 6.91
C LYS A 172 -44.82 29.49 6.95
N GLY A 173 -45.50 29.40 8.10
CA GLY A 173 -46.87 28.91 8.17
C GLY A 173 -47.26 28.09 9.42
N SER A 174 -47.68 28.80 10.46
CA SER A 174 -48.84 28.54 11.35
C SER A 174 -49.39 27.11 11.64
N LEU A 175 -49.60 26.88 12.95
CA LEU A 175 -50.77 26.27 13.62
C LEU A 175 -50.85 24.73 13.83
N GLY A 176 -50.49 24.32 15.05
CA GLY A 176 -51.40 23.66 16.01
C GLY A 176 -52.07 22.34 15.63
N GLY A 177 -51.49 21.22 16.08
CA GLY A 177 -52.17 19.93 16.23
C GLY A 177 -51.46 19.06 17.28
N PRO A 178 -52.17 18.28 18.11
CA PRO A 178 -51.56 17.52 19.21
C PRO A 178 -50.77 16.33 18.69
N MET A 179 -49.61 16.07 19.30
CA MET A 179 -48.78 14.90 19.04
C MET A 179 -49.50 13.60 19.47
N PRO A 180 -49.39 12.51 18.70
CA PRO A 180 -49.88 11.21 19.14
C PRO A 180 -48.98 10.63 20.25
N PRO A 181 -49.54 9.82 21.17
CA PRO A 181 -48.75 9.21 22.24
C PRO A 181 -47.85 8.08 21.70
N PRO A 182 -46.71 7.81 22.37
CA PRO A 182 -45.80 6.73 21.98
C PRO A 182 -46.39 5.36 22.32
N MET A 183 -46.31 4.41 21.39
CA MET A 183 -46.71 3.02 21.61
C MET A 183 -45.65 2.27 22.44
N PRO A 184 -46.02 1.27 23.27
CA PRO A 184 -45.07 0.52 24.08
C PRO A 184 -44.34 -0.54 23.24
N LEU A 185 -43.04 -0.72 23.52
CA LEU A 185 -42.22 -1.81 22.96
C LEU A 185 -42.56 -3.16 23.61
N PRO A 186 -42.67 -4.26 22.86
CA PRO A 186 -42.78 -5.61 23.43
C PRO A 186 -41.42 -6.15 23.88
N ILE A 187 -41.38 -6.75 25.08
CA ILE A 187 -40.35 -7.65 25.63
C ILE A 187 -41.03 -9.03 25.65
N PRO A 188 -40.44 -10.15 25.17
CA PRO A 188 -39.18 -10.75 25.67
C PRO A 188 -38.11 -11.08 24.61
#